data_AF-A0AAX2IF22-F1
#
_entry.id   AF-A0AAX2IF22-F1
#
_cell.length_a   1.000
_cell.length_b   1.000
_cell.length_c   1.000
_cell.angle_alpha   90.00
_cell.angle_beta   90.00
_cell.angle_gamma   90.00
#
_symmetry.space_group_name_H-M   'P 1'
#
loop_
_entity.id
_entity.type
_entity.pdbx_description
1 polymer ?
#
loop_
_entity_poly.entity_id
_entity_poly.type
_entity_poly.pdbx_seq_one_letter_code
_entity_poly.pdbx_strand_id
1 'polypeptide(L)'
;MSLSSIIDKIPDFYFVILLNSDILFDYYRDFLNITVNIQINDIRQLPIIIPTQEQLQIYKKLFDEIIVIKKQEFNSIIDDITFENRIKRKEFQLNKLVNELYSI
;
A
#
# COMPACT_ATOMS: atom_id res chain seq x y z
N MET A 1 1.77 -0.60 17.82
CA MET A 1 0.33 -0.89 17.61
C MET A 1 0.23 -1.91 16.48
N SER A 2 -0.65 -2.90 16.57
CA SER A 2 -0.95 -3.82 15.47
C SER A 2 -2.27 -3.43 14.81
N LEU A 3 -2.28 -3.33 13.48
CA LEU A 3 -3.49 -3.16 12.68
C LEU A 3 -3.79 -4.51 12.03
N SER A 4 -4.99 -5.04 12.26
CA SER A 4 -5.46 -6.29 11.65
C SER A 4 -6.92 -6.10 11.21
N SER A 5 -7.27 -6.69 10.08
CA SER A 5 -8.64 -6.66 9.61
C SER A 5 -9.53 -7.59 10.41
N ILE A 6 -10.76 -7.13 10.66
CA ILE A 6 -11.85 -7.94 11.23
C ILE A 6 -12.71 -8.54 10.09
N ILE A 7 -12.53 -8.06 8.86
CA ILE A 7 -13.34 -8.44 7.69
C ILE A 7 -12.51 -9.36 6.78
N ASP A 8 -12.99 -10.59 6.54
CA ASP A 8 -12.32 -11.58 5.70
C ASP A 8 -12.05 -11.10 4.27
N LYS A 9 -12.88 -10.20 3.76
CA LYS A 9 -12.77 -9.60 2.41
C LYS A 9 -11.64 -8.58 2.29
N ILE A 10 -11.10 -8.10 3.40
CA ILE A 10 -10.07 -7.05 3.46
C ILE A 10 -8.87 -7.60 4.21
N PRO A 11 -8.07 -8.49 3.63
CA PRO A 11 -6.94 -9.09 4.33
C PRO A 11 -5.85 -8.06 4.65
N ASP A 12 -4.99 -8.36 5.62
CA ASP A 12 -3.99 -7.40 6.13
C ASP A 12 -3.04 -6.88 5.05
N PHE A 13 -2.65 -7.72 4.08
CA PHE A 13 -1.78 -7.29 2.98
C PHE A 13 -2.42 -6.20 2.11
N TYR A 14 -3.76 -6.20 2.01
CA TYR A 14 -4.49 -5.22 1.22
C TYR A 14 -4.45 -3.85 1.92
N PHE A 15 -4.61 -3.82 3.25
CA PHE A 15 -4.40 -2.60 4.04
C PHE A 15 -2.99 -2.05 3.86
N VAL A 16 -1.97 -2.91 3.95
CA VAL A 16 -0.57 -2.47 3.76
C VAL A 16 -0.38 -1.84 2.38
N ILE A 17 -0.90 -2.46 1.32
CA ILE A 17 -0.84 -1.92 -0.04
C ILE A 17 -1.50 -0.55 -0.13
N LEU A 18 -2.72 -0.43 0.38
CA LEU A 18 -3.47 0.83 0.29
C LEU A 18 -2.77 1.96 1.04
N LEU A 19 -2.28 1.70 2.26
CA LEU A 19 -1.58 2.70 3.07
C LEU A 19 -0.26 3.17 2.45
N ASN A 20 0.34 2.39 1.55
CA ASN A 20 1.55 2.78 0.81
C ASN A 20 1.24 3.46 -0.54
N SER A 21 -0.03 3.78 -0.83
CA SER A 21 -0.39 4.56 -2.01
C SER A 21 -0.35 6.05 -1.74
N ASP A 22 0.06 6.83 -2.74
CA ASP A 22 0.16 8.30 -2.65
C ASP A 22 -1.18 8.92 -2.29
N ILE A 23 -2.27 8.43 -2.88
CA ILE A 23 -3.59 9.03 -2.72
C ILE A 23 -4.11 8.98 -1.28
N LEU A 24 -3.89 7.87 -0.57
CA LEU A 24 -4.29 7.77 0.84
C LEU A 24 -3.34 8.55 1.74
N PHE A 25 -2.06 8.63 1.38
CA PHE A 25 -1.09 9.44 2.09
C PHE A 25 -1.41 10.93 1.99
N ASP A 26 -1.72 11.41 0.80
CA ASP A 26 -2.12 12.80 0.54
C ASP A 26 -3.46 13.10 1.21
N TYR A 27 -4.44 12.19 1.09
CA TYR A 27 -5.73 12.34 1.78
C TYR A 27 -5.56 12.47 3.30
N TYR A 28 -4.73 11.61 3.90
CA TYR A 28 -4.42 11.69 5.32
C TYR A 28 -3.84 13.06 5.70
N ARG A 29 -2.84 13.52 4.94
CA ARG A 29 -2.10 14.76 5.20
C ARG A 29 -2.98 15.99 5.07
N ASP A 30 -3.83 16.02 4.04
CA ASP A 30 -4.60 17.20 3.67
C ASP A 30 -5.91 17.31 4.44
N PHE A 31 -6.54 16.17 4.80
CA PHE A 31 -7.90 16.16 5.36
C PHE A 31 -8.00 15.68 6.82
N LEU A 32 -7.09 14.82 7.29
CA LEU A 32 -7.20 14.23 8.63
C LEU A 32 -6.22 14.88 9.60
N ASN A 33 -4.92 14.82 9.30
CA ASN A 33 -3.89 15.22 10.24
C ASN A 33 -2.62 15.66 9.50
N ILE A 34 -2.26 16.93 9.70
CA ILE A 34 -1.06 17.56 9.12
C ILE A 34 0.21 17.19 9.93
N THR A 35 0.05 16.60 11.13
CA THR A 35 1.18 16.25 11.99
C THR A 35 1.83 14.93 11.56
N VAL A 36 3.14 14.84 11.78
CA VAL A 36 3.99 13.70 11.38
C VAL A 36 3.65 12.36 12.07
N ASN A 37 2.91 12.40 13.18
CA ASN A 37 2.61 11.21 13.98
C ASN A 37 1.24 10.62 13.64
N ILE A 38 1.24 9.58 12.81
CA ILE A 38 0.05 8.79 12.48
C ILE A 38 -0.41 8.01 13.72
N GLN A 39 -1.66 8.21 14.12
CA GLN A 39 -2.31 7.46 15.20
C GLN A 39 -3.37 6.50 14.67
N ILE A 40 -3.75 5.50 15.48
CA ILE A 40 -4.81 4.54 15.10
C ILE A 40 -6.16 5.22 14.85
N ASN A 41 -6.43 6.32 15.54
CA ASN A 41 -7.65 7.09 15.35
C ASN A 41 -7.69 7.79 13.99
N ASP A 42 -6.54 8.10 13.40
CA ASP A 42 -6.49 8.69 12.07
C ASP A 42 -6.71 7.64 10.98
N ILE A 43 -6.06 6.47 11.11
CA ILE A 43 -6.23 5.35 10.16
C ILE A 43 -7.69 4.88 10.10
N ARG A 44 -8.43 4.94 11.21
CA ARG A 44 -9.88 4.62 11.27
C ARG A 44 -10.76 5.55 10.44
N GLN A 45 -10.27 6.75 10.10
CA GLN A 45 -11.00 7.75 9.32
C GLN A 45 -10.68 7.66 7.82
N LEU A 46 -9.75 6.80 7.41
CA LEU A 46 -9.44 6.63 5.99
C LEU A 46 -10.59 5.96 5.24
N PRO A 47 -10.99 6.49 4.08
CA PRO A 47 -11.95 5.81 3.23
C PRO A 47 -11.29 4.58 2.62
N ILE A 48 -11.75 3.38 2.97
CA ILE A 48 -11.24 2.12 2.42
C ILE A 48 -12.34 1.46 1.60
N ILE A 49 -12.09 1.32 0.30
CA ILE A 49 -13.00 0.62 -0.62
C ILE A 49 -12.84 -0.88 -0.45
N ILE A 50 -13.96 -1.62 -0.40
CA ILE A 50 -13.95 -3.08 -0.35
C ILE A 50 -13.68 -3.60 -1.77
N PRO A 51 -12.57 -4.31 -2.02
CA PRO A 51 -12.22 -4.78 -3.35
C PRO A 51 -13.07 -5.96 -3.79
N THR A 52 -13.16 -6.19 -5.10
CA THR A 52 -13.63 -7.46 -5.64
C THR A 52 -12.57 -8.55 -5.48
N GLN A 53 -12.97 -9.82 -5.60
CA GLN A 53 -12.03 -10.94 -5.50
C GLN A 53 -10.94 -10.89 -6.57
N GLU A 54 -11.27 -10.44 -7.79
CA GLU A 54 -10.31 -10.26 -8.88
C GLU A 54 -9.31 -9.15 -8.58
N GLN A 55 -9.78 -7.99 -8.11
CA GLN A 55 -8.92 -6.88 -7.68
C GLN A 55 -7.99 -7.34 -6.56
N LEU A 56 -8.51 -8.08 -5.58
CA LEU A 56 -7.73 -8.58 -4.46
C LEU A 56 -6.59 -9.50 -4.91
N GLN A 57 -6.80 -10.33 -5.95
CA GLN A 57 -5.73 -11.15 -6.54
C GLN A 57 -4.64 -10.29 -7.22
N ILE A 58 -5.04 -9.22 -7.91
CA ILE A 58 -4.10 -8.27 -8.54
C ILE A 58 -3.23 -7.62 -7.47
N TYR A 59 -3.85 -7.09 -6.41
CA TYR A 59 -3.14 -6.50 -5.28
C TYR A 59 -2.24 -7.52 -4.57
N LYS A 60 -2.72 -8.76 -4.38
CA LYS A 60 -1.92 -9.83 -3.76
C LYS A 60 -0.65 -10.11 -4.54
N LYS A 61 -0.75 -10.22 -5.87
CA LYS A 61 0.40 -10.43 -6.75
C LYS A 61 1.40 -9.27 -6.64
N LEU A 62 0.92 -8.04 -6.65
CA LEU A 62 1.76 -6.86 -6.50
C LEU A 62 2.48 -6.85 -5.14
N PHE A 63 1.76 -7.18 -4.06
CA PHE A 63 2.32 -7.28 -2.71
C PHE A 63 3.46 -8.30 -2.66
N ASP A 64 3.21 -9.52 -3.15
CA ASP A 64 4.18 -10.60 -3.10
C ASP A 64 5.43 -10.25 -3.94
N GLU A 65 5.27 -9.59 -5.09
CA GLU A 65 6.39 -9.08 -5.90
C GLU A 65 7.22 -8.02 -5.17
N ILE A 66 6.58 -7.06 -4.47
CA ILE A 66 7.28 -6.04 -3.67
C ILE A 66 8.05 -6.69 -2.52
N ILE A 67 7.44 -7.66 -1.82
CA ILE A 67 8.09 -8.39 -0.73
C ILE A 67 9.32 -9.14 -1.23
N VAL A 68 9.27 -9.75 -2.41
CA VAL A 68 10.44 -10.42 -3.02
C VAL A 68 11.57 -9.42 -3.26
N ILE A 69 11.26 -8.24 -3.81
CA ILE A 69 12.26 -7.20 -4.08
C ILE A 69 12.89 -6.70 -2.77
N LYS A 70 12.07 -6.42 -1.74
CA LYS A 70 12.56 -6.02 -0.40
C LYS A 70 13.41 -7.09 0.26
N LYS A 71 13.07 -8.37 0.11
CA LYS A 71 13.91 -9.48 0.60
C LYS A 71 15.24 -9.60 -0.15
N GLN A 72 15.25 -9.33 -1.45
CA GLN A 72 16.49 -9.34 -2.26
C GLN A 72 17.45 -8.23 -1.84
N GLU A 73 16.93 -7.03 -1.59
CA GLU A 73 17.69 -5.89 -1.04
C GLU A 73 18.25 -6.21 0.35
N PHE A 74 17.40 -6.70 1.26
CA PHE A 74 17.82 -7.06 2.61
C PHE A 74 18.94 -8.11 2.65
N ASN A 75 18.91 -9.06 1.71
CA ASN A 75 19.94 -10.09 1.57
C ASN A 75 21.14 -9.64 0.70
N SER A 76 21.21 -8.36 0.31
CA SER A 76 22.25 -7.77 -0.54
C SER A 76 22.46 -8.52 -1.87
N ILE A 77 21.39 -9.11 -2.41
CA ILE A 77 21.41 -9.87 -3.67
C ILE A 77 21.39 -8.93 -4.88
N ILE A 78 20.81 -7.75 -4.72
CA ILE A 78 20.70 -6.70 -5.74
C ILE A 78 21.35 -5.41 -5.24
N ASP A 79 21.91 -4.63 -6.15
CA ASP A 79 22.47 -3.31 -5.86
C ASP A 79 21.37 -2.27 -5.62
N ASP A 80 21.72 -1.21 -4.87
CA ASP A 80 20.80 -0.14 -4.47
C ASP A 80 20.13 0.53 -5.67
N ILE A 81 20.87 0.71 -6.78
CA ILE A 81 20.36 1.36 -7.99
C ILE A 81 19.30 0.47 -8.66
N THR A 82 19.57 -0.83 -8.80
CA THR A 82 18.60 -1.80 -9.33
C THR A 82 17.37 -1.91 -8.43
N PHE A 83 17.55 -1.90 -7.11
CA PHE A 83 16.47 -1.94 -6.14
C PHE A 83 15.54 -0.72 -6.28
N GLU A 84 16.10 0.49 -6.21
CA GLU A 84 15.36 1.75 -6.35
C GLU A 84 14.53 1.79 -7.64
N ASN A 85 15.12 1.39 -8.76
CA ASN A 85 14.42 1.35 -10.04
C ASN A 85 13.26 0.35 -10.08
N ARG A 86 13.42 -0.82 -9.44
CA ARG A 86 12.37 -1.84 -9.37
C ARG A 86 11.24 -1.42 -8.45
N ILE A 87 11.57 -0.86 -7.28
CA ILE A 87 10.58 -0.37 -6.32
C ILE A 87 9.78 0.79 -6.92
N LYS A 88 10.43 1.81 -7.51
CA LYS A 88 9.70 2.93 -8.13
C LYS A 88 8.71 2.50 -9.21
N ARG A 89 9.06 1.47 -10.00
CA ARG A 89 8.12 0.89 -10.99
C ARG A 89 6.92 0.24 -10.31
N LYS A 90 7.12 -0.43 -9.18
CA LYS A 90 6.05 -1.07 -8.41
C LYS A 90 5.17 -0.05 -7.70
N GLU A 91 5.76 1.01 -7.15
CA GLU A 91 5.02 2.16 -6.56
C GLU A 91 4.17 2.86 -7.62
N PHE A 92 4.71 3.12 -8.81
CA PHE A 92 3.91 3.68 -9.91
C PHE A 92 2.74 2.78 -10.31
N GLN A 93 2.96 1.45 -10.38
CA GLN A 93 1.88 0.48 -10.66
C GLN A 93 0.83 0.47 -9.54
N LEU A 94 1.28 0.51 -8.28
CA LEU A 94 0.40 0.60 -7.12
C LEU A 94 -0.49 1.84 -7.21
N ASN A 95 0.12 3.02 -7.37
CA ASN A 95 -0.61 4.29 -7.41
C ASN A 95 -1.61 4.32 -8.55
N LYS A 96 -1.25 3.79 -9.74
CA LYS A 96 -2.21 3.67 -10.85
C LYS A 96 -3.44 2.82 -10.48
N LEU A 97 -3.23 1.62 -9.91
CA LEU A 97 -4.33 0.72 -9.54
C LEU A 97 -5.22 1.32 -8.45
N VAL A 98 -4.61 2.00 -7.48
CA VAL A 98 -5.36 2.62 -6.38
C VAL A 98 -6.12 3.86 -6.88
N ASN A 99 -5.54 4.68 -7.76
CA ASN A 99 -6.26 5.79 -8.38
C ASN A 99 -7.48 5.29 -9.18
N GLU A 100 -7.32 4.20 -9.95
CA GLU A 100 -8.45 3.54 -10.63
C GLU A 100 -9.51 3.06 -9.64
N LEU A 101 -9.11 2.54 -8.48
CA LEU A 101 -10.04 2.10 -7.42
C LEU A 101 -10.85 3.27 -6.83
N TYR A 102 -10.22 4.42 -6.60
CA TYR A 102 -10.89 5.63 -6.09
C TYR A 102 -11.49 6.51 -7.19
N SER A 103 -11.37 6.12 -8.47
CA SER A 103 -11.87 6.85 -9.65
C SER A 103 -11.31 8.28 -9.76
N ILE A 104 -10.00 8.43 -9.53
CA ILE A 104 -9.26 9.71 -9.56
C ILE A 104 -8.29 9.76 -10.75
#